data_AF-A0A2A5A1B7-F1
#
_entry.id   AF-A0A2A5A1B7-F1
#
_cell.length_a   1.000
_cell.length_b   1.000
_cell.length_c   1.000
_cell.angle_alpha   90.00
_cell.angle_beta   90.00
_cell.angle_gamma   90.00
#
_symmetry.space_group_name_H-M   'P 1'
#
loop_
_entity.id
_entity.type
_entity.pdbx_description
1 polymer ?
#
loop_
_entity_poly.entity_id
_entity_poly.type
_entity_poly.pdbx_seq_one_letter_code
_entity_poly.pdbx_strand_id
1 'polypeptide(L)'
;MVATIAFGMGIDKADIRFVIHYDLPKSIENYSQEIGRAGRDGLPSRCIILANLDGLNVVENFIYGDTPEPEGIRYIIDNIREETQNGQWELQLTGLSNASNIRQLPLKTLLVQLELQHVLQPLYAYFADFKYKFVQPKEAILASFQGERREFVSAIFASTAFKKVWGVPDFDALFSTYGGERARAITALEYLEQQQLIVLESKRMTEVYAVDGGVLSNPALAETLFEYFIGKEQQEIQRIAGLIAFFESDQCLNRNLGQYFDDDNAPVNCGHCSVCRNQVAQLEYSVHVEWPKDDALVQALTDLDQHLANKMATQATLTQYCRFLAGLSAPLFNRYKVRQVKGFGLCEAFRYGDILKKVKSLRIEFG
;
A
#
# COMPACT_ATOMS: atom_id res chain seq x y z
N MET A 1 -24.00 -15.41 -9.97
CA MET A 1 -22.91 -15.16 -9.01
C MET A 1 -22.59 -13.68 -9.07
N VAL A 2 -22.38 -13.03 -7.93
CA VAL A 2 -21.85 -11.66 -7.85
C VAL A 2 -20.49 -11.80 -7.16
N ALA A 3 -19.43 -11.30 -7.80
CA ALA A 3 -18.05 -11.48 -7.32
C ALA A 3 -17.27 -10.17 -7.47
N THR A 4 -16.34 -9.93 -6.55
CA THR A 4 -15.30 -8.91 -6.73
C THR A 4 -14.15 -9.50 -7.56
N ILE A 5 -13.28 -8.64 -8.11
CA ILE A 5 -12.14 -9.05 -8.93
C ILE A 5 -11.29 -10.16 -8.24
N ALA A 6 -11.12 -10.08 -6.91
CA ALA A 6 -10.36 -11.05 -6.13
C ALA A 6 -11.01 -12.46 -6.07
N PHE A 7 -12.33 -12.57 -6.25
CA PHE A 7 -13.07 -13.84 -6.22
C PHE A 7 -13.28 -14.45 -7.62
N GLY A 8 -13.04 -13.70 -8.69
CA GLY A 8 -13.22 -14.19 -10.06
C GLY A 8 -12.14 -15.18 -10.51
N MET A 9 -10.94 -15.12 -9.90
CA MET A 9 -9.80 -16.00 -10.21
C MET A 9 -10.08 -17.45 -9.77
N GLY A 10 -10.72 -18.24 -10.64
CA GLY A 10 -10.99 -19.67 -10.40
C GLY A 10 -12.34 -20.15 -10.91
N ILE A 11 -13.17 -19.27 -11.45
CA ILE A 11 -14.41 -19.68 -12.11
C ILE A 11 -14.06 -20.31 -13.46
N ASP A 12 -14.09 -21.64 -13.51
CA ASP A 12 -13.95 -22.45 -14.71
C ASP A 12 -15.26 -23.19 -15.00
N LYS A 13 -16.21 -22.48 -15.61
CA LYS A 13 -17.50 -23.02 -16.05
C LYS A 13 -17.68 -22.71 -17.53
N ALA A 14 -17.86 -23.75 -18.34
CA ALA A 14 -17.85 -23.63 -19.79
C ALA A 14 -19.02 -22.79 -20.35
N ASP A 15 -20.18 -22.87 -19.70
CA ASP A 15 -21.47 -22.38 -20.16
C ASP A 15 -21.89 -21.02 -19.56
N ILE A 16 -20.93 -20.13 -19.28
CA ILE A 16 -21.24 -18.77 -18.82
C ILE A 16 -21.78 -17.94 -19.99
N ARG A 17 -23.05 -17.51 -19.90
CA ARG A 17 -23.74 -16.72 -20.94
C ARG A 17 -23.62 -15.21 -20.78
N PHE A 18 -23.41 -14.73 -19.57
CA PHE A 18 -23.35 -13.32 -19.27
C PHE A 18 -22.19 -13.02 -18.35
N VAL A 19 -21.41 -11.99 -18.70
CA VAL A 19 -20.48 -11.31 -17.82
C VAL A 19 -20.93 -9.86 -17.78
N ILE A 20 -21.19 -9.34 -16.58
CA ILE A 20 -21.63 -7.96 -16.38
C ILE A 20 -20.62 -7.28 -15.46
N HIS A 21 -19.95 -6.26 -15.97
CA HIS A 21 -19.14 -5.34 -15.18
C HIS A 21 -20.05 -4.24 -14.66
N TYR A 22 -20.13 -4.10 -13.34
CA TYR A 22 -20.82 -3.02 -12.66
C TYR A 22 -19.75 -2.13 -12.04
N ASP A 23 -19.22 -1.21 -12.87
CA ASP A 23 -18.05 -0.33 -12.72
C ASP A 23 -17.00 -0.54 -13.83
N LEU A 24 -16.14 0.47 -14.04
CA LEU A 24 -14.99 0.34 -14.92
C LEU A 24 -14.02 -0.73 -14.36
N PRO A 25 -13.53 -1.65 -15.21
CA PRO A 25 -12.46 -2.56 -14.81
C PRO A 25 -11.18 -1.77 -14.50
N LYS A 26 -10.21 -2.39 -13.81
CA LYS A 26 -8.96 -1.71 -13.47
C LYS A 26 -8.06 -1.44 -14.69
N SER A 27 -8.19 -2.25 -15.73
CA SER A 27 -7.44 -2.14 -16.98
C SER A 27 -8.06 -2.98 -18.08
N ILE A 28 -7.53 -2.85 -19.30
CA ILE A 28 -7.96 -3.61 -20.48
C ILE A 28 -7.59 -5.10 -20.30
N GLU A 29 -6.47 -5.42 -19.66
CA GLU A 29 -6.07 -6.79 -19.33
C GLU A 29 -7.05 -7.46 -18.38
N ASN A 30 -7.42 -6.77 -17.30
CA ASN A 30 -8.43 -7.24 -16.37
C ASN A 30 -9.75 -7.48 -17.08
N TYR A 31 -10.19 -6.50 -17.88
CA TYR A 31 -11.40 -6.62 -18.68
C TYR A 31 -11.37 -7.87 -19.56
N SER A 32 -10.32 -8.03 -20.37
CA SER A 32 -10.13 -9.16 -21.29
C SER A 32 -10.17 -10.51 -20.56
N GLN A 33 -9.43 -10.63 -19.46
CA GLN A 33 -9.39 -11.85 -18.65
C GLN A 33 -10.78 -12.19 -18.07
N GLU A 34 -11.52 -11.19 -17.62
CA GLU A 34 -12.83 -11.35 -16.99
C GLU A 34 -13.91 -11.73 -18.01
N ILE A 35 -13.94 -11.09 -19.18
CA ILE A 35 -14.89 -11.43 -20.25
C ILE A 35 -14.57 -12.78 -20.91
N GLY A 36 -13.30 -13.20 -20.93
CA GLY A 36 -12.86 -14.51 -21.45
C GLY A 36 -13.36 -15.72 -20.66
N ARG A 37 -14.14 -15.49 -19.59
CA ARG A 37 -14.87 -16.55 -18.87
C ARG A 37 -16.18 -16.93 -19.56
N ALA A 38 -16.76 -16.03 -20.36
CA ALA A 38 -17.99 -16.29 -21.08
C ALA A 38 -17.76 -17.19 -22.30
N GLY A 39 -18.75 -18.01 -22.68
CA GLY A 39 -18.74 -18.64 -24.01
C GLY A 39 -17.68 -19.70 -24.26
N ARG A 40 -17.09 -20.32 -23.23
CA ARG A 40 -16.04 -21.35 -23.39
C ARG A 40 -16.55 -22.64 -24.05
N ASP A 41 -17.85 -22.87 -24.01
CA ASP A 41 -18.55 -23.91 -24.77
C ASP A 41 -18.78 -23.56 -26.26
N GLY A 42 -18.32 -22.38 -26.70
CA GLY A 42 -18.49 -21.90 -28.08
C GLY A 42 -19.88 -21.33 -28.38
N LEU A 43 -20.79 -21.30 -27.41
CA LEU A 43 -22.14 -20.77 -27.61
C LEU A 43 -22.20 -19.24 -27.41
N PRO A 44 -23.13 -18.55 -28.10
CA PRO A 44 -23.29 -17.10 -27.98
C PRO A 44 -23.40 -16.65 -26.52
N SER A 45 -22.61 -15.65 -26.17
CA SER A 45 -22.55 -15.07 -24.83
C SER A 45 -22.45 -13.55 -24.93
N ARG A 46 -22.79 -12.84 -23.84
CA ARG A 46 -22.84 -11.37 -23.80
C ARG A 46 -21.99 -10.83 -22.66
N CYS A 47 -21.12 -9.89 -22.99
CA CYS A 47 -20.33 -9.12 -22.04
C CYS A 47 -20.87 -7.70 -22.03
N ILE A 48 -21.27 -7.21 -20.87
CA ILE A 48 -21.95 -5.92 -20.68
C ILE A 48 -21.18 -5.12 -19.66
N ILE A 49 -20.93 -3.85 -19.95
CA ILE A 49 -20.37 -2.91 -18.98
C ILE A 49 -21.41 -1.86 -18.65
N LEU A 50 -21.62 -1.67 -17.35
CA LEU A 50 -22.40 -0.61 -16.76
C LEU A 50 -21.40 0.26 -15.99
N ALA A 51 -20.98 1.37 -16.59
CA ALA A 51 -19.93 2.22 -16.06
C ALA A 51 -20.24 3.70 -16.28
N ASN A 52 -19.65 4.54 -15.44
CA ASN A 52 -19.69 5.99 -15.51
C ASN A 52 -18.32 6.53 -15.04
N LEU A 53 -18.16 7.85 -14.96
CA LEU A 53 -16.89 8.48 -14.56
C LEU A 53 -16.77 8.77 -13.05
N ASP A 54 -17.81 8.46 -12.25
CA ASP A 54 -17.91 8.90 -10.84
C ASP A 54 -16.83 8.33 -9.93
N GLY A 55 -16.23 7.19 -10.28
CA GLY A 55 -15.19 6.53 -9.50
C GLY A 55 -13.75 6.93 -9.86
N LEU A 56 -13.54 7.76 -10.89
CA LEU A 56 -12.20 8.04 -11.40
C LEU A 56 -11.31 8.78 -10.40
N ASN A 57 -11.87 9.75 -9.69
CA ASN A 57 -11.19 10.47 -8.62
C ASN A 57 -10.62 9.48 -7.59
N VAL A 58 -11.38 8.46 -7.19
CA VAL A 58 -10.94 7.45 -6.21
C VAL A 58 -9.75 6.65 -6.73
N VAL A 59 -9.78 6.20 -8.00
CA VAL A 59 -8.68 5.42 -8.59
C VAL A 59 -7.42 6.27 -8.71
N GLU A 60 -7.54 7.50 -9.21
CA GLU A 60 -6.41 8.45 -9.30
C GLU A 60 -5.83 8.78 -7.93
N ASN A 61 -6.70 8.97 -6.94
CA ASN A 61 -6.33 9.26 -5.55
C ASN A 61 -5.44 8.17 -4.93
N PHE A 62 -5.64 6.90 -5.31
CA PHE A 62 -4.72 5.83 -4.91
C PHE A 62 -3.35 6.01 -5.56
N ILE A 63 -3.31 6.26 -6.87
CA ILE A 63 -2.08 6.45 -7.65
C ILE A 63 -1.26 7.61 -7.07
N TYR A 64 -1.82 8.82 -7.00
CA TYR A 64 -1.13 10.00 -6.47
C TYR A 64 -0.84 9.93 -4.97
N GLY A 65 -1.68 9.22 -4.22
CA GLY A 65 -1.46 8.95 -2.80
C GLY A 65 -0.29 8.00 -2.55
N ASP A 66 0.07 7.19 -3.54
CA ASP A 66 1.09 6.16 -3.45
C ASP A 66 2.45 6.60 -4.04
N THR A 67 2.53 7.77 -4.68
CA THR A 67 3.78 8.41 -5.11
C THR A 67 4.50 9.07 -3.92
N PRO A 68 5.70 8.61 -3.52
CA PRO A 68 6.49 9.24 -2.46
C PRO A 68 6.99 10.63 -2.84
N GLU A 69 7.10 11.53 -1.86
CA GLU A 69 7.78 12.83 -2.05
C GLU A 69 9.31 12.64 -1.99
N PRO A 70 10.12 13.47 -2.68
CA PRO A 70 11.58 13.34 -2.69
C PRO A 70 12.22 13.40 -1.29
N GLU A 71 11.65 14.19 -0.37
CA GLU A 71 12.06 14.27 1.03
C GLU A 71 11.89 12.93 1.74
N GLY A 72 10.78 12.23 1.49
CA GLY A 72 10.52 10.92 2.06
C GLY A 72 11.53 9.90 1.58
N ILE A 73 11.86 9.89 0.28
CA ILE A 73 12.87 8.98 -0.29
C ILE A 73 14.25 9.26 0.29
N ARG A 74 14.66 10.53 0.37
CA ARG A 74 15.93 10.94 1.00
C ARG A 74 15.99 10.50 2.46
N TYR A 75 14.92 10.68 3.22
CA TYR A 75 14.83 10.23 4.60
C TYR A 75 15.08 8.71 4.72
N ILE A 76 14.54 7.89 3.82
CA ILE A 76 14.81 6.43 3.83
C ILE A 76 16.31 6.16 3.60
N ILE A 77 16.91 6.80 2.60
CA ILE A 77 18.33 6.60 2.28
C ILE A 77 19.24 7.02 3.44
N ASP A 78 18.95 8.18 4.05
CA ASP A 78 19.71 8.68 5.19
C ASP A 78 19.50 7.79 6.43
N ASN A 79 18.27 7.32 6.68
CA ASN A 79 17.97 6.39 7.76
C ASN A 79 18.72 5.05 7.59
N ILE A 80 18.76 4.49 6.38
CA ILE A 80 19.57 3.30 6.09
C ILE A 80 21.04 3.59 6.41
N ARG A 81 21.58 4.73 5.95
CA ARG A 81 22.98 5.10 6.16
C ARG A 81 23.34 5.26 7.64
N GLU A 82 22.47 5.90 8.42
CA GLU A 82 22.71 6.24 9.82
C GLU A 82 22.48 5.06 10.78
N GLU A 83 21.50 4.21 10.49
CA GLU A 83 21.12 3.08 11.36
C GLU A 83 21.80 1.75 10.96
N THR A 84 22.55 1.72 9.86
CA THR A 84 23.34 0.53 9.50
C THR A 84 24.46 0.29 10.51
N GLN A 85 24.46 -0.88 11.12
CA GLN A 85 25.50 -1.35 12.04
C GLN A 85 26.12 -2.64 11.52
N ASN A 86 27.45 -2.70 11.44
CA ASN A 86 28.17 -3.88 10.93
C ASN A 86 27.67 -4.36 9.54
N GLY A 87 27.26 -3.42 8.69
CA GLY A 87 26.72 -3.72 7.34
C GLY A 87 25.29 -4.26 7.32
N GLN A 88 24.59 -4.25 8.45
CA GLN A 88 23.19 -4.67 8.57
C GLN A 88 22.31 -3.50 8.99
N TRP A 89 21.12 -3.41 8.40
CA TRP A 89 20.11 -2.42 8.74
C TRP A 89 18.82 -3.13 9.15
N GLU A 90 18.27 -2.71 10.30
CA GLU A 90 17.05 -3.25 10.88
C GLU A 90 15.86 -2.35 10.55
N LEU A 91 14.84 -2.91 9.89
CA LEU A 91 13.66 -2.20 9.44
C LEU A 91 12.43 -2.59 10.26
N GLN A 92 11.75 -1.59 10.82
CA GLN A 92 10.35 -1.70 11.22
C GLN A 92 9.45 -0.92 10.27
N LEU A 93 8.76 -1.63 9.35
CA LEU A 93 8.01 -1.02 8.25
C LEU A 93 7.03 0.08 8.68
N THR A 94 6.26 -0.15 9.75
CA THR A 94 5.28 0.85 10.22
C THR A 94 5.98 2.07 10.83
N GLY A 95 7.08 1.88 11.55
CA GLY A 95 7.88 2.97 12.11
C GLY A 95 8.45 3.85 11.00
N LEU A 96 9.11 3.21 10.03
CA LEU A 96 9.74 3.90 8.91
C LEU A 96 8.73 4.59 7.98
N SER A 97 7.58 3.95 7.71
CA SER A 97 6.46 4.54 6.97
C SER A 97 5.98 5.84 7.62
N ASN A 98 5.81 5.84 8.95
CA ASN A 98 5.46 7.05 9.66
C ASN A 98 6.56 8.10 9.57
N ALA A 99 7.81 7.72 9.83
CA ALA A 99 8.96 8.61 9.87
C ALA A 99 9.21 9.35 8.53
N SER A 100 9.19 8.59 7.43
CA SER A 100 9.41 9.08 6.06
C SER A 100 8.19 9.73 5.39
N ASN A 101 7.01 9.67 6.01
CA ASN A 101 5.74 10.05 5.40
C ASN A 101 5.39 9.27 4.11
N ILE A 102 5.91 8.05 3.95
CA ILE A 102 5.59 7.15 2.82
C ILE A 102 4.62 6.07 3.31
N ARG A 103 3.51 5.84 2.60
CA ARG A 103 2.58 4.76 2.94
C ARG A 103 3.26 3.39 2.83
N GLN A 104 2.79 2.39 3.58
CA GLN A 104 3.48 1.09 3.67
C GLN A 104 3.62 0.36 2.33
N LEU A 105 2.60 0.41 1.45
CA LEU A 105 2.66 -0.28 0.16
C LEU A 105 3.69 0.36 -0.82
N PRO A 106 3.70 1.70 -1.00
CA PRO A 106 4.79 2.39 -1.68
C PRO A 106 6.16 2.15 -1.06
N LEU A 107 6.25 2.14 0.28
CA LEU A 107 7.51 1.88 0.97
C LEU A 107 8.05 0.48 0.65
N LYS A 108 7.19 -0.56 0.65
CA LYS A 108 7.60 -1.90 0.19
C LYS A 108 8.08 -1.88 -1.25
N THR A 109 7.39 -1.16 -2.14
CA THR A 109 7.83 -1.01 -3.54
C THR A 109 9.21 -0.36 -3.61
N LEU A 110 9.46 0.67 -2.81
CA LEU A 110 10.74 1.37 -2.74
C LEU A 110 11.86 0.45 -2.24
N LEU A 111 11.60 -0.37 -1.21
CA LEU A 111 12.56 -1.36 -0.70
C LEU A 111 12.92 -2.40 -1.78
N VAL A 112 11.94 -2.87 -2.56
CA VAL A 112 12.20 -3.75 -3.70
C VAL A 112 13.04 -3.05 -4.78
N GLN A 113 12.80 -1.75 -5.05
CA GLN A 113 13.64 -1.02 -6.00
C GLN A 113 15.08 -0.86 -5.50
N LEU A 114 15.28 -0.65 -4.20
CA LEU A 114 16.61 -0.63 -3.58
C LEU A 114 17.29 -2.01 -3.68
N GLU A 115 16.54 -3.11 -3.54
CA GLU A 115 17.04 -4.47 -3.74
C GLU A 115 17.45 -4.73 -5.20
N LEU A 116 16.61 -4.35 -6.17
CA LEU A 116 16.90 -4.47 -7.60
C LEU A 116 18.12 -3.65 -8.03
N GLN A 117 18.39 -2.53 -7.35
CA GLN A 117 19.59 -1.72 -7.55
C GLN A 117 20.79 -2.21 -6.70
N HIS A 118 20.66 -3.34 -6.01
CA HIS A 118 21.69 -3.95 -5.16
C HIS A 118 22.14 -3.11 -3.96
N VAL A 119 21.31 -2.15 -3.53
CA VAL A 119 21.55 -1.39 -2.30
C VAL A 119 21.26 -2.24 -1.06
N LEU A 120 20.18 -3.03 -1.12
CA LEU A 120 19.71 -3.89 -0.04
C LEU A 120 19.71 -5.35 -0.47
N GLN A 121 19.98 -6.26 0.47
CA GLN A 121 19.72 -7.69 0.32
C GLN A 121 18.98 -8.22 1.55
N PRO A 122 17.80 -8.84 1.40
CA PRO A 122 17.05 -9.37 2.54
C PRO A 122 17.83 -10.52 3.20
N LEU A 123 17.96 -10.49 4.53
CA LEU A 123 18.63 -11.55 5.29
C LEU A 123 17.61 -12.43 6.03
N TYR A 124 16.97 -11.89 7.06
CA TYR A 124 16.00 -12.60 7.88
C TYR A 124 15.02 -11.61 8.53
N ALA A 125 13.92 -12.11 9.06
CA ALA A 125 12.98 -11.32 9.83
C ALA A 125 12.75 -11.97 11.20
N TYR A 126 12.54 -11.14 12.22
CA TYR A 126 12.24 -11.59 13.58
C TYR A 126 11.26 -10.64 14.25
N PHE A 127 10.64 -11.06 15.35
CA PHE A 127 9.82 -10.16 16.17
C PHE A 127 10.67 -9.53 17.28
N ALA A 128 10.66 -8.20 17.37
CA ALA A 128 11.43 -7.49 18.39
C ALA A 128 10.79 -7.63 19.78
N ASP A 129 9.46 -7.63 19.83
CA ASP A 129 8.70 -7.66 21.08
C ASP A 129 7.97 -9.00 21.23
N PHE A 130 8.23 -9.69 22.34
CA PHE A 130 7.45 -10.85 22.75
C PHE A 130 6.69 -10.52 24.03
N LYS A 131 5.52 -11.11 24.19
CA LYS A 131 4.81 -11.11 25.46
C LYS A 131 3.95 -12.35 25.56
N TYR A 132 3.83 -12.90 26.76
CA TYR A 132 3.03 -14.09 26.97
C TYR A 132 2.19 -13.98 28.24
N LYS A 133 1.13 -14.77 28.31
CA LYS A 133 0.36 -14.98 29.53
C LYS A 133 0.24 -16.46 29.81
N PHE A 134 0.21 -16.79 31.09
CA PHE A 134 0.04 -18.16 31.52
C PHE A 134 -1.40 -18.64 31.28
N VAL A 135 -1.56 -19.85 30.74
CA VAL A 135 -2.85 -20.56 30.70
C VAL A 135 -3.02 -21.41 31.97
N GLN A 136 -1.91 -21.91 32.51
CA GLN A 136 -1.85 -22.71 33.74
C GLN A 136 -0.93 -22.06 34.78
N PRO A 137 -1.05 -22.36 36.08
CA PRO A 137 -0.14 -21.85 37.10
C PRO A 137 1.33 -22.14 36.76
N LYS A 138 2.21 -21.16 37.01
CA LYS A 138 3.65 -21.23 36.70
C LYS A 138 4.30 -22.51 37.24
N GLU A 139 3.92 -22.91 38.45
CA GLU A 139 4.45 -24.08 39.16
C GLU A 139 4.07 -25.38 38.44
N ALA A 140 2.84 -25.47 37.91
CA ALA A 140 2.37 -26.63 37.15
C ALA A 140 3.12 -26.76 35.81
N ILE A 141 3.38 -25.63 35.14
CA ILE A 141 4.17 -25.60 33.90
C ILE A 141 5.60 -26.08 34.19
N LEU A 142 6.25 -25.55 35.22
CA LEU A 142 7.62 -25.96 35.58
C LEU A 142 7.73 -27.43 36.00
N ALA A 143 6.68 -28.00 36.61
CA ALA A 143 6.64 -29.40 36.99
C ALA A 143 6.59 -30.36 35.79
N SER A 144 6.17 -29.89 34.60
CA SER A 144 6.14 -30.69 33.38
C SER A 144 7.52 -30.87 32.71
N PHE A 145 8.54 -30.15 33.20
CA PHE A 145 9.92 -30.22 32.70
C PHE A 145 10.87 -30.83 33.74
N GLN A 146 11.97 -31.44 33.26
CA GLN A 146 13.02 -32.03 34.11
C GLN A 146 14.40 -31.59 33.64
N GLY A 147 15.37 -31.59 34.57
CA GLY A 147 16.76 -31.22 34.32
C GLY A 147 16.92 -29.82 33.73
N GLU A 148 17.87 -29.68 32.79
CA GLU A 148 18.24 -28.42 32.15
C GLU A 148 17.04 -27.66 31.53
N ARG A 149 16.06 -28.37 30.96
CA ARG A 149 14.87 -27.73 30.37
C ARG A 149 14.03 -27.00 31.42
N ARG A 150 13.89 -27.57 32.62
CA ARG A 150 13.14 -26.94 33.71
C ARG A 150 13.85 -25.68 34.20
N GLU A 151 15.17 -25.76 34.34
CA GLU A 151 15.97 -24.63 34.79
C GLU A 151 15.94 -23.48 33.78
N PHE A 152 16.06 -23.79 32.48
CA PHE A 152 15.98 -22.79 31.41
C PHE A 152 14.60 -22.12 31.33
N VAL A 153 13.50 -22.89 31.37
CA VAL A 153 12.14 -22.32 31.38
C VAL A 153 11.91 -21.49 32.65
N SER A 154 12.43 -21.94 33.80
CA SER A 154 12.39 -21.17 35.04
C SER A 154 13.15 -19.85 34.92
N ALA A 155 14.30 -19.84 34.25
CA ALA A 155 15.08 -18.63 34.01
C ALA A 155 14.32 -17.65 33.10
N ILE A 156 13.68 -18.12 32.03
CA ILE A 156 12.82 -17.28 31.18
C ILE A 156 11.73 -16.62 32.03
N PHE A 157 11.04 -17.41 32.86
CA PHE A 157 9.95 -16.89 33.70
C PHE A 157 10.43 -15.94 34.79
N ALA A 158 11.65 -16.13 35.30
CA ALA A 158 12.27 -15.23 36.28
C ALA A 158 12.70 -13.91 35.64
N SER A 159 13.22 -13.96 34.41
CA SER A 159 13.59 -12.78 33.60
C SER A 159 12.39 -12.18 32.85
N THR A 160 11.16 -12.44 33.26
CA THR A 160 9.96 -11.86 32.64
C THR A 160 9.28 -10.87 33.57
N ALA A 161 9.09 -9.64 33.10
CA ALA A 161 8.34 -8.62 33.83
C ALA A 161 6.83 -8.70 33.51
N PHE A 162 6.01 -9.06 34.50
CA PHE A 162 4.56 -9.15 34.36
C PHE A 162 3.85 -7.85 34.70
N LYS A 163 2.93 -7.42 33.83
CA LYS A 163 1.99 -6.33 34.07
C LYS A 163 0.56 -6.86 33.90
N LYS A 164 -0.15 -7.00 35.02
CA LYS A 164 -1.43 -7.72 35.12
C LYS A 164 -1.26 -9.18 34.69
N VAL A 165 -1.80 -9.56 33.54
CA VAL A 165 -1.79 -10.95 33.03
C VAL A 165 -0.71 -11.21 31.99
N TRP A 166 -0.14 -10.17 31.37
CA TRP A 166 0.87 -10.31 30.31
C TRP A 166 2.27 -10.04 30.86
N GLY A 167 3.21 -10.92 30.54
CA GLY A 167 4.63 -10.79 30.83
C GLY A 167 5.44 -10.47 29.58
N VAL A 168 6.42 -9.59 29.71
CA VAL A 168 7.41 -9.27 28.68
C VAL A 168 8.73 -9.91 29.09
N PRO A 169 9.24 -10.92 28.35
CA PRO A 169 10.53 -11.52 28.63
C PRO A 169 11.66 -10.53 28.32
N ASP A 170 12.59 -10.39 29.25
CA ASP A 170 13.83 -9.65 29.09
C ASP A 170 14.94 -10.62 28.65
N PHE A 171 15.19 -10.65 27.34
CA PHE A 171 16.18 -11.56 26.75
C PHE A 171 17.62 -11.16 27.13
N ASP A 172 17.89 -9.87 27.39
CA ASP A 172 19.22 -9.40 27.76
C ASP A 172 19.55 -9.81 29.19
N ALA A 173 18.59 -9.70 30.11
CA ALA A 173 18.71 -10.20 31.48
C ALA A 173 18.83 -11.74 31.51
N LEU A 174 18.08 -12.44 30.65
CA LEU A 174 18.18 -13.89 30.51
C LEU A 174 19.57 -14.31 30.00
N PHE A 175 20.10 -13.63 28.99
CA PHE A 175 21.44 -13.89 28.45
C PHE A 175 22.51 -13.65 29.50
N SER A 176 22.42 -12.54 30.24
CA SER A 176 23.40 -12.18 31.28
C SER A 176 23.43 -13.17 32.46
N THR A 177 22.28 -13.76 32.81
CA THR A 177 22.13 -14.64 33.98
C THR A 177 22.38 -16.12 33.66
N TYR A 178 22.02 -16.56 32.45
CA TYR A 178 21.96 -17.98 32.09
C TYR A 178 22.72 -18.34 30.81
N GLY A 179 23.27 -17.35 30.08
CA GLY A 179 24.08 -17.57 28.87
C GLY A 179 23.28 -18.08 27.65
N GLY A 180 21.95 -17.91 27.63
CA GLY A 180 21.08 -18.45 26.58
C GLY A 180 20.87 -17.51 25.39
N GLU A 181 21.09 -18.00 24.17
CA GLU A 181 20.81 -17.24 22.93
C GLU A 181 19.32 -16.88 22.79
N ARG A 182 19.03 -15.66 22.34
CA ARG A 182 17.67 -15.14 22.10
C ARG A 182 16.82 -16.12 21.28
N ALA A 183 17.41 -16.75 20.25
CA ALA A 183 16.75 -17.75 19.43
C ALA A 183 16.24 -18.94 20.25
N ARG A 184 17.04 -19.47 21.18
CA ARG A 184 16.66 -20.60 22.06
C ARG A 184 15.50 -20.23 22.98
N ALA A 185 15.48 -19.02 23.51
CA ALA A 185 14.40 -18.54 24.37
C ALA A 185 13.08 -18.39 23.59
N ILE A 186 13.14 -17.90 22.35
CA ILE A 186 11.97 -17.83 21.45
C ILE A 186 11.44 -19.23 21.15
N THR A 187 12.31 -20.17 20.74
CA THR A 187 11.90 -21.57 20.48
C THR A 187 11.25 -22.21 21.71
N ALA A 188 11.75 -21.92 22.92
CA ALA A 188 11.13 -22.42 24.15
C ALA A 188 9.73 -21.83 24.40
N LEU A 189 9.54 -20.52 24.17
CA LEU A 189 8.23 -19.87 24.29
C LEU A 189 7.23 -20.39 23.25
N GLU A 190 7.65 -20.58 22.00
CA GLU A 190 6.84 -21.18 20.95
C GLU A 190 6.44 -22.61 21.29
N TYR A 191 7.37 -23.41 21.85
CA TYR A 191 7.05 -24.75 22.34
C TYR A 191 6.00 -24.72 23.45
N LEU A 192 6.13 -23.82 24.42
CA LEU A 192 5.15 -23.68 25.51
C LEU A 192 3.76 -23.29 24.99
N GLU A 193 3.70 -22.46 23.95
CA GLU A 193 2.44 -22.10 23.28
C GLU A 193 1.85 -23.30 22.53
N GLN A 194 2.66 -24.06 21.77
CA GLN A 194 2.21 -25.27 21.08
C GLN A 194 1.63 -26.31 22.05
N GLN A 195 2.20 -26.41 23.26
CA GLN A 195 1.67 -27.25 24.34
C GLN A 195 0.47 -26.63 25.08
N GLN A 196 -0.01 -25.46 24.64
CA GLN A 196 -1.12 -24.71 25.24
C GLN A 196 -0.90 -24.34 26.72
N LEU A 197 0.37 -24.24 27.14
CA LEU A 197 0.77 -23.88 28.50
C LEU A 197 0.76 -22.36 28.70
N ILE A 198 1.05 -21.62 27.63
CA ILE A 198 0.98 -20.16 27.56
C ILE A 198 0.23 -19.73 26.31
N VAL A 199 -0.20 -18.47 26.28
CA VAL A 199 -0.56 -17.75 25.06
C VAL A 199 0.58 -16.79 24.74
N LEU A 200 1.15 -16.87 23.54
CA LEU A 200 2.23 -16.00 23.10
C LEU A 200 1.67 -14.94 22.13
N GLU A 201 2.13 -13.70 22.30
CA GLU A 201 1.89 -12.62 21.35
C GLU A 201 3.26 -12.04 20.96
N SER A 202 3.61 -12.16 19.68
CA SER A 202 4.74 -11.46 19.07
C SER A 202 4.27 -10.17 18.40
N LYS A 203 5.03 -9.09 18.58
CA LYS A 203 4.75 -7.76 18.00
C LYS A 203 6.03 -7.16 17.44
N ARG A 204 5.85 -6.15 16.57
CA ARG A 204 6.93 -5.44 15.86
C ARG A 204 7.84 -6.39 15.09
N MET A 205 7.35 -6.84 13.94
CA MET A 205 8.19 -7.51 12.96
C MET A 205 9.31 -6.55 12.54
N THR A 206 10.54 -6.99 12.73
CA THR A 206 11.76 -6.35 12.26
C THR A 206 12.33 -7.21 11.14
N GLU A 207 12.62 -6.58 10.01
CA GLU A 207 13.28 -7.19 8.86
C GLU A 207 14.74 -6.73 8.83
N VAL A 208 15.69 -7.63 8.61
CA VAL A 208 17.11 -7.30 8.55
C VAL A 208 17.60 -7.40 7.11
N TYR A 209 18.27 -6.35 6.66
CA TYR A 209 18.86 -6.28 5.33
C TYR A 209 20.38 -6.11 5.45
N ALA A 210 21.15 -6.77 4.58
CA ALA A 210 22.52 -6.36 4.31
C ALA A 210 22.51 -5.12 3.42
N VAL A 211 23.44 -4.20 3.67
CA VAL A 211 23.52 -2.90 2.98
C VAL A 211 24.84 -2.76 2.25
N ASP A 212 24.78 -2.44 0.96
CA ASP A 212 25.96 -2.03 0.20
C ASP A 212 26.16 -0.51 0.34
N GLY A 213 27.09 -0.12 1.21
CA GLY A 213 27.42 1.29 1.46
C GLY A 213 28.00 2.02 0.24
N GLY A 214 28.61 1.30 -0.70
CA GLY A 214 29.15 1.88 -1.93
C GLY A 214 28.03 2.34 -2.85
N VAL A 215 27.06 1.47 -3.12
CA VAL A 215 25.89 1.81 -3.96
C VAL A 215 24.98 2.83 -3.26
N LEU A 216 24.77 2.71 -1.94
CA LEU A 216 23.98 3.65 -1.14
C LEU A 216 24.52 5.09 -1.19
N SER A 217 25.83 5.25 -1.41
CA SER A 217 26.49 6.56 -1.48
C SER A 217 26.26 7.29 -2.82
N ASN A 218 25.64 6.65 -3.81
CA ASN A 218 25.37 7.26 -5.09
C ASN A 218 24.43 8.49 -4.94
N PRO A 219 24.88 9.71 -5.28
CA PRO A 219 24.07 10.92 -5.11
C PRO A 219 22.81 10.94 -5.98
N ALA A 220 22.78 10.20 -7.09
CA ALA A 220 21.64 10.11 -7.99
C ALA A 220 20.57 9.11 -7.51
N LEU A 221 20.85 8.29 -6.49
CA LEU A 221 19.96 7.20 -6.07
C LEU A 221 18.55 7.70 -5.70
N ALA A 222 18.47 8.78 -4.93
CA ALA A 222 17.20 9.36 -4.52
C ALA A 222 16.37 9.86 -5.71
N GLU A 223 17.04 10.50 -6.68
CA GLU A 223 16.43 11.04 -7.89
C GLU A 223 15.94 9.90 -8.80
N THR A 224 16.76 8.87 -9.03
CA THR A 224 16.39 7.68 -9.81
C THR A 224 15.17 6.96 -9.22
N LEU A 225 15.13 6.79 -7.89
CA LEU A 225 13.97 6.20 -7.22
C LEU A 225 12.73 7.08 -7.36
N PHE A 226 12.87 8.40 -7.24
CA PHE A 226 11.76 9.33 -7.43
C PHE A 226 11.22 9.27 -8.86
N GLU A 227 12.09 9.31 -9.86
CA GLU A 227 11.73 9.19 -11.28
C GLU A 227 10.99 7.88 -11.58
N TYR A 228 11.39 6.77 -10.95
CA TYR A 228 10.68 5.50 -11.06
C TYR A 228 9.22 5.62 -10.61
N PHE A 229 8.96 6.24 -9.46
CA PHE A 229 7.59 6.43 -8.96
C PHE A 229 6.78 7.39 -9.84
N ILE A 230 7.39 8.46 -10.34
CA ILE A 230 6.73 9.39 -11.27
C ILE A 230 6.41 8.69 -12.60
N GLY A 231 7.32 7.89 -13.14
CA GLY A 231 7.08 7.10 -14.35
C GLY A 231 5.93 6.12 -14.16
N LYS A 232 5.91 5.41 -13.03
CA LYS A 232 4.82 4.49 -12.67
C LYS A 232 3.48 5.22 -12.52
N GLU A 233 3.47 6.38 -11.86
CA GLU A 233 2.29 7.24 -11.73
C GLU A 233 1.72 7.59 -13.10
N GLN A 234 2.55 8.08 -14.01
CA GLN A 234 2.15 8.47 -15.36
C GLN A 234 1.61 7.29 -16.17
N GLN A 235 2.28 6.12 -16.09
CA GLN A 235 1.83 4.90 -16.76
C GLN A 235 0.45 4.45 -16.28
N GLU A 236 0.19 4.49 -14.97
CA GLU A 236 -1.11 4.10 -14.41
C GLU A 236 -2.21 5.09 -14.80
N ILE A 237 -1.94 6.40 -14.81
CA ILE A 237 -2.88 7.42 -15.29
C ILE A 237 -3.18 7.25 -16.79
N GLN A 238 -2.15 6.99 -17.60
CA GLN A 238 -2.32 6.70 -19.03
C GLN A 238 -3.13 5.42 -19.25
N ARG A 239 -2.97 4.41 -18.40
CA ARG A 239 -3.74 3.17 -18.46
C ARG A 239 -5.23 3.41 -18.20
N ILE A 240 -5.57 4.26 -17.23
CA ILE A 240 -6.96 4.67 -16.97
C ILE A 240 -7.52 5.42 -18.20
N ALA A 241 -6.77 6.38 -18.72
CA ALA A 241 -7.19 7.13 -19.90
C ALA A 241 -7.39 6.22 -21.13
N GLY A 242 -6.49 5.26 -21.33
CA GLY A 242 -6.58 4.27 -22.41
C GLY A 242 -7.81 3.35 -22.26
N LEU A 243 -8.17 2.97 -21.03
CA LEU A 243 -9.38 2.19 -20.77
C LEU A 243 -10.65 2.97 -21.12
N ILE A 244 -10.73 4.24 -20.74
CA ILE A 244 -11.87 5.12 -21.06
C ILE A 244 -11.96 5.27 -22.59
N ALA A 245 -10.84 5.61 -23.23
CA ALA A 245 -10.77 5.76 -24.68
C ALA A 245 -11.14 4.46 -25.43
N PHE A 246 -10.81 3.29 -24.87
CA PHE A 246 -11.22 2.00 -25.43
C PHE A 246 -12.75 1.84 -25.45
N PHE A 247 -13.44 2.18 -24.37
CA PHE A 247 -14.91 2.05 -24.30
C PHE A 247 -15.67 3.12 -25.07
N GLU A 248 -15.11 4.33 -25.18
CA GLU A 248 -15.69 5.44 -25.93
C GLU A 248 -15.30 5.45 -27.42
N SER A 249 -14.47 4.51 -27.85
CA SER A 249 -13.99 4.41 -29.22
C SER A 249 -15.15 4.23 -30.21
N ASP A 250 -15.06 4.92 -31.35
CA ASP A 250 -15.90 4.72 -32.52
C ASP A 250 -15.42 3.55 -33.42
N GLN A 251 -14.35 2.87 -33.03
CA GLN A 251 -13.82 1.68 -33.69
C GLN A 251 -14.32 0.38 -33.04
N CYS A 252 -14.33 -0.70 -33.82
CA CYS A 252 -14.79 -1.99 -33.32
C CYS A 252 -14.04 -2.42 -32.04
N LEU A 253 -14.78 -2.61 -30.93
CA LEU A 253 -14.19 -2.99 -29.65
C LEU A 253 -13.36 -4.28 -29.73
N ASN A 254 -13.80 -5.27 -30.52
CA ASN A 254 -13.07 -6.52 -30.69
C ASN A 254 -11.76 -6.32 -31.48
N ARG A 255 -11.75 -5.41 -32.47
CA ARG A 255 -10.55 -5.06 -33.22
C ARG A 255 -9.56 -4.34 -32.33
N ASN A 256 -10.02 -3.33 -31.57
CA ASN A 256 -9.20 -2.59 -30.62
C ASN A 256 -8.60 -3.53 -29.56
N LEU A 257 -9.39 -4.48 -29.05
CA LEU A 257 -8.93 -5.46 -28.07
C LEU A 257 -7.88 -6.40 -28.67
N GLY A 258 -8.08 -6.86 -29.91
CA GLY A 258 -7.08 -7.65 -30.65
C GLY A 258 -5.77 -6.88 -30.80
N GLN A 259 -5.82 -5.64 -31.30
CA GLN A 259 -4.64 -4.79 -31.47
C GLN A 259 -3.92 -4.49 -30.15
N TYR A 260 -4.64 -4.36 -29.04
CA TYR A 260 -4.04 -4.19 -27.71
C TYR A 260 -3.13 -5.37 -27.31
N PHE A 261 -3.46 -6.59 -27.75
CA PHE A 261 -2.69 -7.81 -27.49
C PHE A 261 -1.87 -8.26 -28.71
N ASP A 262 -1.54 -7.34 -29.62
CA ASP A 262 -0.79 -7.61 -30.85
C ASP A 262 -1.42 -8.68 -31.77
N ASP A 263 -2.75 -8.84 -31.73
CA ASP A 263 -3.52 -9.70 -32.63
C ASP A 263 -4.06 -8.91 -33.83
N ASP A 264 -3.27 -8.92 -34.91
CA ASP A 264 -3.63 -8.30 -36.18
C ASP A 264 -4.71 -9.04 -36.97
N ASN A 265 -5.08 -10.27 -36.56
CA ASN A 265 -6.05 -11.10 -37.29
C ASN A 265 -7.51 -10.75 -36.95
N ALA A 266 -7.75 -9.94 -35.90
CA ALA A 266 -9.09 -9.55 -35.52
C ALA A 266 -9.79 -8.81 -36.68
N PRO A 267 -11.05 -9.13 -37.01
CA PRO A 267 -11.75 -8.49 -38.12
C PRO A 267 -11.92 -6.99 -37.86
N VAL A 268 -11.80 -6.17 -38.91
CA VAL A 268 -11.99 -4.71 -38.83
C VAL A 268 -13.35 -4.35 -38.22
N ASN A 269 -14.39 -5.11 -38.59
CA ASN A 269 -15.73 -5.02 -38.03
C ASN A 269 -16.19 -6.40 -37.58
N CYS A 270 -16.35 -6.62 -36.28
CA CYS A 270 -16.82 -7.90 -35.77
C CYS A 270 -18.33 -8.13 -35.95
N GLY A 271 -19.11 -7.08 -36.21
CA GLY A 271 -20.56 -7.15 -36.42
C GLY A 271 -21.40 -7.40 -35.17
N HIS A 272 -20.79 -7.64 -34.01
CA HIS A 272 -21.50 -8.00 -32.77
C HIS A 272 -21.20 -7.12 -31.55
N CYS A 273 -20.16 -6.27 -31.59
CA CYS A 273 -19.91 -5.30 -30.52
C CYS A 273 -20.88 -4.11 -30.61
N SER A 274 -20.98 -3.33 -29.54
CA SER A 274 -21.87 -2.16 -29.47
C SER A 274 -21.55 -1.13 -30.56
N VAL A 275 -20.27 -0.88 -30.81
CA VAL A 275 -19.81 0.04 -31.87
C VAL A 275 -20.23 -0.43 -33.27
N CYS A 276 -20.00 -1.70 -33.63
CA CYS A 276 -20.47 -2.25 -34.91
C CYS A 276 -22.01 -2.28 -35.05
N ARG A 277 -22.73 -2.09 -33.95
CA ARG A 277 -24.19 -1.94 -33.91
C ARG A 277 -24.65 -0.47 -33.85
N ASN A 278 -23.73 0.47 -34.04
CA ASN A 278 -23.96 1.92 -33.93
C ASN A 278 -24.44 2.37 -32.54
N GLN A 279 -23.96 1.71 -31.50
CA GLN A 279 -24.22 2.02 -30.08
C GLN A 279 -22.91 2.34 -29.38
N VAL A 280 -22.24 3.41 -29.81
CA VAL A 280 -21.01 3.89 -29.17
C VAL A 280 -21.33 4.38 -27.77
N ALA A 281 -20.57 3.95 -26.76
CA ALA A 281 -20.77 4.40 -25.40
C ALA A 281 -20.20 5.81 -25.21
N GLN A 282 -20.83 6.58 -24.34
CA GLN A 282 -20.32 7.86 -23.84
C GLN A 282 -20.41 7.77 -22.32
N LEU A 283 -19.27 7.92 -21.65
CA LEU A 283 -19.18 7.83 -20.21
C LEU A 283 -19.35 9.23 -19.63
N GLU A 284 -20.30 9.39 -18.72
CA GLU A 284 -20.61 10.68 -18.11
C GLU A 284 -20.44 10.59 -16.58
N TYR A 285 -20.33 11.75 -15.93
CA TYR A 285 -20.51 11.83 -14.48
C TYR A 285 -22.00 11.85 -14.18
N SER A 286 -22.45 11.05 -13.20
CA SER A 286 -23.87 11.05 -12.81
C SER A 286 -24.25 12.27 -11.98
N VAL A 287 -23.27 12.88 -11.30
CA VAL A 287 -23.46 14.06 -10.46
C VAL A 287 -22.47 15.14 -10.88
N HIS A 288 -22.99 16.33 -11.21
CA HIS A 288 -22.16 17.51 -11.34
C HIS A 288 -21.94 18.13 -9.95
N VAL A 289 -20.69 18.19 -9.53
CA VAL A 289 -20.28 18.86 -8.29
C VAL A 289 -19.72 20.23 -8.61
N GLU A 290 -20.13 21.26 -7.87
CA GLU A 290 -19.60 22.61 -8.00
C GLU A 290 -18.30 22.77 -7.22
N TRP A 291 -17.32 23.46 -7.81
CA TRP A 291 -16.07 23.76 -7.13
C TRP A 291 -16.31 24.64 -5.90
N PRO A 292 -15.65 24.35 -4.76
CA PRO A 292 -15.58 25.30 -3.66
C PRO A 292 -15.00 26.63 -4.14
N LYS A 293 -15.48 27.74 -3.57
CA LYS A 293 -14.97 29.08 -3.87
C LYS A 293 -13.49 29.19 -3.52
N ASP A 294 -12.75 29.97 -4.30
CA ASP A 294 -11.31 30.17 -4.12
C ASP A 294 -10.96 30.63 -2.70
N ASP A 295 -11.72 31.56 -2.12
CA ASP A 295 -11.53 32.01 -0.73
C ASP A 295 -11.65 30.86 0.29
N ALA A 296 -12.56 29.92 0.06
CA ALA A 296 -12.74 28.76 0.93
C ALA A 296 -11.56 27.78 0.80
N LEU A 297 -11.02 27.62 -0.42
CA LEU A 297 -9.82 26.81 -0.65
C LEU A 297 -8.61 27.45 0.03
N VAL A 298 -8.37 28.75 -0.18
CA VAL A 298 -7.25 29.47 0.44
C VAL A 298 -7.34 29.41 1.97
N GLN A 299 -8.53 29.59 2.53
CA GLN A 299 -8.75 29.45 3.98
C GLN A 299 -8.43 28.04 4.47
N ALA A 300 -8.87 27.00 3.77
CA ALA A 300 -8.60 25.61 4.14
C ALA A 300 -7.08 25.29 4.14
N LEU A 301 -6.35 25.81 3.16
CA LEU A 301 -4.89 25.64 3.08
C LEU A 301 -4.16 26.43 4.16
N THR A 302 -4.66 27.62 4.51
CA THR A 302 -4.15 28.44 5.62
C THR A 302 -4.38 27.75 6.97
N ASP A 303 -5.56 27.16 7.17
CA ASP A 303 -5.89 26.38 8.38
C ASP A 303 -4.97 25.16 8.51
N LEU A 304 -4.61 24.52 7.39
CA LEU A 304 -3.62 23.44 7.38
C LEU A 304 -2.24 23.92 7.83
N ASP A 305 -1.74 25.03 7.27
CA ASP A 305 -0.44 25.57 7.64
C ASP A 305 -0.38 25.97 9.11
N GLN A 306 -1.41 26.65 9.61
CA GLN A 306 -1.50 27.01 11.03
C GLN A 306 -1.47 25.76 11.93
N HIS A 307 -2.14 24.69 11.51
CA HIS A 307 -2.14 23.42 12.24
C HIS A 307 -0.77 22.72 12.23
N LEU A 308 0.06 22.96 11.21
CA LEU A 308 1.38 22.35 11.02
C LEU A 308 2.55 23.23 11.49
N ALA A 309 2.36 24.54 11.69
CA ALA A 309 3.41 25.53 11.95
C ALA A 309 4.35 25.20 13.13
N ASN A 310 3.84 24.54 14.17
CA ASN A 310 4.64 24.14 15.34
C ASN A 310 5.03 22.64 15.33
N LYS A 311 4.76 21.93 14.24
CA LYS A 311 4.93 20.48 14.10
C LYS A 311 5.90 20.11 12.97
N MET A 312 6.14 21.03 12.05
CA MET A 312 7.04 20.89 10.91
C MET A 312 7.99 22.09 10.85
N ALA A 313 9.21 21.86 10.36
CA ALA A 313 10.19 22.93 10.18
C ALA A 313 9.88 23.81 8.95
N THR A 314 9.13 23.27 7.98
CA THR A 314 8.76 23.92 6.74
C THR A 314 7.25 23.96 6.57
N GLN A 315 6.78 24.84 5.68
CA GLN A 315 5.39 24.89 5.26
C GLN A 315 4.99 23.60 4.52
N ALA A 316 3.69 23.34 4.42
CA ALA A 316 3.20 22.18 3.68
C ALA A 316 3.58 22.28 2.19
N THR A 317 3.94 21.15 1.61
CA THR A 317 4.27 21.06 0.19
C THR A 317 3.00 21.13 -0.67
N LEU A 318 3.17 21.42 -1.96
CA LEU A 318 2.09 21.34 -2.95
C LEU A 318 1.37 19.99 -2.94
N THR A 319 2.11 18.89 -2.80
CA THR A 319 1.56 17.53 -2.70
C THR A 319 0.73 17.36 -1.44
N GLN A 320 1.18 17.90 -0.31
CA GLN A 320 0.44 17.85 0.95
C GLN A 320 -0.85 18.67 0.88
N TYR A 321 -0.84 19.86 0.27
CA TYR A 321 -2.06 20.62 0.01
C TYR A 321 -3.07 19.87 -0.85
N CYS A 322 -2.62 19.26 -1.95
CA CYS A 322 -3.50 18.50 -2.84
C CYS A 322 -4.08 17.28 -2.11
N ARG A 323 -3.26 16.53 -1.36
CA ARG A 323 -3.71 15.41 -0.53
C ARG A 323 -4.71 15.84 0.54
N PHE A 324 -4.50 17.00 1.16
CA PHE A 324 -5.40 17.56 2.16
C PHE A 324 -6.78 17.85 1.58
N LEU A 325 -6.84 18.58 0.46
CA LEU A 325 -8.10 18.90 -0.21
C LEU A 325 -8.79 17.66 -0.79
N ALA A 326 -8.02 16.71 -1.33
CA ALA A 326 -8.55 15.45 -1.86
C ALA A 326 -8.97 14.45 -0.77
N GLY A 327 -8.73 14.74 0.51
CA GLY A 327 -9.09 13.84 1.62
C GLY A 327 -8.18 12.60 1.72
N LEU A 328 -6.98 12.67 1.15
CA LEU A 328 -6.05 11.54 1.11
C LEU A 328 -5.29 11.40 2.42
N SER A 329 -5.28 10.18 2.95
CA SER A 329 -4.49 9.89 4.14
C SER A 329 -2.99 9.82 3.82
N ALA A 330 -2.18 10.37 4.71
CA ALA A 330 -0.73 10.20 4.71
C ALA A 330 -0.28 9.88 6.14
N PRO A 331 0.86 9.19 6.35
CA PRO A 331 1.36 8.93 7.69
C PRO A 331 1.53 10.21 8.52
N LEU A 332 2.02 11.30 7.91
CA LEU A 332 2.11 12.63 8.53
C LEU A 332 0.74 13.18 8.95
N PHE A 333 -0.29 12.98 8.13
CA PHE A 333 -1.65 13.44 8.45
C PHE A 333 -2.24 12.70 9.64
N ASN A 334 -1.97 11.40 9.75
CA ASN A 334 -2.39 10.62 10.92
C ASN A 334 -1.62 11.07 12.17
N ARG A 335 -0.28 11.24 12.06
CA ARG A 335 0.58 11.71 13.16
C ARG A 335 0.09 13.04 13.75
N TYR A 336 -0.25 13.99 12.88
CA TYR A 336 -0.63 15.34 13.30
C TYR A 336 -2.15 15.58 13.35
N LYS A 337 -2.98 14.54 13.20
CA LYS A 337 -4.45 14.63 13.22
C LYS A 337 -5.02 15.62 12.20
N VAL A 338 -4.41 15.70 11.01
CA VAL A 338 -4.82 16.62 9.94
C VAL A 338 -6.26 16.37 9.47
N ARG A 339 -6.78 15.15 9.59
CA ARG A 339 -8.19 14.83 9.27
C ARG A 339 -9.22 15.64 10.07
N GLN A 340 -8.81 16.23 11.19
CA GLN A 340 -9.68 17.06 12.04
C GLN A 340 -9.64 18.54 11.64
N VAL A 341 -8.73 18.94 10.75
CA VAL A 341 -8.61 20.31 10.27
C VAL A 341 -9.73 20.60 9.27
N LYS A 342 -10.33 21.77 9.41
CA LYS A 342 -11.41 22.21 8.52
C LYS A 342 -10.90 22.30 7.09
N GLY A 343 -11.65 21.71 6.16
CA GLY A 343 -11.26 21.66 4.74
C GLY A 343 -10.52 20.38 4.32
N PHE A 344 -10.24 19.46 5.24
CA PHE A 344 -9.80 18.11 4.88
C PHE A 344 -10.89 17.44 4.03
N GLY A 345 -10.56 17.00 2.82
CA GLY A 345 -11.53 16.39 1.89
C GLY A 345 -12.49 17.39 1.23
N LEU A 346 -12.24 18.71 1.31
CA LEU A 346 -13.11 19.72 0.70
C LEU A 346 -13.32 19.54 -0.82
N CYS A 347 -12.37 18.88 -1.48
CA CYS A 347 -12.39 18.58 -2.90
C CYS A 347 -12.42 17.06 -3.17
N GLU A 348 -12.90 16.22 -2.26
CA GLU A 348 -12.85 14.75 -2.41
C GLU A 348 -13.57 14.22 -3.67
N ALA A 349 -14.57 14.97 -4.17
CA ALA A 349 -15.31 14.65 -5.38
C ALA A 349 -14.57 14.98 -6.69
N PHE A 350 -13.43 15.69 -6.63
CA PHE A 350 -12.67 16.11 -7.81
C PHE A 350 -11.48 15.19 -8.06
N ARG A 351 -11.11 15.06 -9.33
CA ARG A 351 -9.89 14.37 -9.75
C ARG A 351 -8.66 15.08 -9.21
N TYR A 352 -7.68 14.31 -8.74
CA TYR A 352 -6.47 14.86 -8.13
C TYR A 352 -5.70 15.77 -9.09
N GLY A 353 -5.63 15.41 -10.37
CA GLY A 353 -4.98 16.25 -11.40
C GLY A 353 -5.62 17.64 -11.54
N ASP A 354 -6.94 17.75 -11.34
CA ASP A 354 -7.66 19.03 -11.40
C ASP A 354 -7.50 19.82 -10.11
N ILE A 355 -7.46 19.15 -8.95
CA ILE A 355 -7.09 19.77 -7.67
C ILE A 355 -5.68 20.37 -7.76
N LEU A 356 -4.72 19.63 -8.32
CA LEU A 356 -3.35 20.10 -8.51
C LEU A 356 -3.29 21.38 -9.35
N LYS A 357 -3.99 21.42 -10.49
CA LYS A 357 -4.09 22.62 -11.34
C LYS A 357 -4.75 23.77 -10.58
N LYS A 358 -5.82 23.49 -9.83
CA LYS A 358 -6.53 24.50 -9.06
C LYS A 358 -5.65 25.10 -7.98
N VAL A 359 -4.96 24.28 -7.18
CA VAL A 359 -4.05 24.76 -6.12
C VAL A 359 -2.92 25.61 -6.71
N LYS A 360 -2.31 25.19 -7.81
CA LYS A 360 -1.29 26.00 -8.53
C LYS A 360 -1.85 27.36 -8.98
N SER A 361 -3.12 27.42 -9.36
CA SER A 361 -3.76 28.67 -9.81
C SER A 361 -4.04 29.67 -8.68
N LEU A 362 -4.10 29.21 -7.42
CA LEU A 362 -4.39 30.06 -6.26
C LEU A 362 -3.22 30.98 -5.85
N ARG A 363 -2.06 30.86 -6.51
CA ARG A 363 -0.85 31.70 -6.29
C ARG A 363 -0.41 31.80 -4.82
N ILE A 364 -0.55 30.71 -4.08
CA ILE A 364 -0.04 30.58 -2.71
C ILE A 364 1.47 30.26 -2.82
N GLU A 365 2.30 30.83 -1.94
CA GLU A 365 3.70 30.42 -1.82
C GLU A 365 3.77 29.00 -1.24
N PHE A 366 4.45 28.10 -1.95
CA PHE A 366 4.64 26.71 -1.52
C PHE A 366 6.02 26.58 -0.87
N GLY A 367 6.09 25.88 0.27
CA GLY A 367 7.33 25.61 1.00
C GLY A 367 8.23 24.55 0.41
#